data_AF-A0AAV4GSU1-F1
#
_entry.id   AF-A0AAV4GSU1-F1
#
_cell.length_a   1.000
_cell.length_b   1.000
_cell.length_c   1.000
_cell.angle_alpha   90.00
_cell.angle_beta   90.00
_cell.angle_gamma   90.00
#
_symmetry.space_group_name_H-M   'P 1'
#
loop_
_entity.id
_entity.type
_entity.pdbx_description
1 polymer ?
#
loop_
_entity_poly.entity_id
_entity_poly.type
_entity_poly.pdbx_seq_one_letter_code
_entity_poly.pdbx_strand_id
1 'polypeptide(L)'
;MTVFWDCDGLVRIEFLKQGSTVNSDRYIETLRKLRARLTRVRPGKNVILHHDNARPHTSRQIQDAMKSLRFYETLPHPSYSPDLAPSDFYLFPKLKEHIKGKHIEDDEAVQEDVRRWFRGKPHEFFADGMRKLIWRWRACVLTLWLAFEEPRRVERLGFEAFLNLLSLCRIVTYINSAGNPIIYAWMSPRFRRAFLSALP
;
A
#
# COMPACT_ATOMS: atom_id res chain seq x y z
N MET A 1 3.66 1.69 -13.01
CA MET A 1 4.74 0.86 -12.43
C MET A 1 4.12 -0.09 -11.41
N THR A 2 4.53 -1.35 -11.41
CA THR A 2 4.11 -2.36 -10.41
C THR A 2 5.35 -2.82 -9.65
N VAL A 3 5.27 -2.89 -8.33
CA VAL A 3 6.41 -3.21 -7.46
C VAL A 3 6.01 -4.22 -6.38
N PHE A 4 6.84 -5.23 -6.19
CA PHE A 4 6.73 -6.23 -5.12
C PHE A 4 8.03 -6.25 -4.33
N TRP A 5 7.89 -6.22 -3.01
CA TRP A 5 8.99 -6.12 -2.07
C TRP A 5 8.59 -6.77 -0.74
N ASP A 6 9.58 -7.20 0.02
CA ASP A 6 9.44 -7.76 1.36
C ASP A 6 10.46 -7.10 2.31
N CYS A 7 10.56 -7.58 3.56
CA CYS A 7 11.52 -7.04 4.53
C CYS A 7 12.99 -7.19 4.11
N ASP A 8 13.29 -8.15 3.24
CA ASP A 8 14.63 -8.43 2.74
C ASP A 8 14.97 -7.61 1.47
N GLY A 9 13.98 -6.98 0.84
CA GLY A 9 14.20 -6.01 -0.22
C GLY A 9 13.23 -6.08 -1.40
N LEU A 10 13.64 -5.45 -2.50
CA LEU A 10 12.91 -5.49 -3.76
C LEU A 10 12.91 -6.91 -4.34
N VAL A 11 11.73 -7.47 -4.58
CA VAL A 11 11.56 -8.78 -5.23
C VAL A 11 11.42 -8.61 -6.74
N ARG A 12 10.54 -7.70 -7.17
CA ARG A 12 10.23 -7.46 -8.57
C ARG A 12 9.73 -6.03 -8.80
N ILE A 13 10.12 -5.46 -9.93
CA ILE A 13 9.59 -4.19 -10.45
C ILE A 13 9.26 -4.36 -11.93
N GLU A 14 8.11 -3.85 -12.36
CA GLU A 14 7.68 -3.82 -13.74
C GLU A 14 7.18 -2.42 -14.12
N PHE A 15 7.49 -2.02 -15.35
CA PHE A 15 7.00 -0.78 -15.94
C PHE A 15 6.02 -1.14 -17.06
N LEU A 16 4.90 -0.40 -17.09
CA LEU A 16 3.92 -0.53 -18.14
C LEU A 16 4.27 0.49 -19.21
N LYS A 17 4.08 0.11 -20.48
CA LYS A 17 4.09 1.09 -21.58
C LYS A 17 3.06 2.17 -21.30
N GLN A 18 3.36 3.39 -21.70
CA GLN A 18 2.45 4.52 -21.58
C GLN A 18 1.07 4.18 -22.17
N GLY A 19 0.00 4.61 -21.50
CA GLY A 19 -1.38 4.34 -21.92
C GLY A 19 -1.89 2.91 -21.68
N SER A 20 -1.06 1.99 -21.18
CA SER A 20 -1.49 0.62 -20.83
C SER A 20 -2.11 0.57 -19.43
N THR A 21 -3.24 -0.12 -19.29
CA THR A 21 -3.90 -0.39 -18.00
C THR A 21 -3.61 -1.82 -17.53
N VAL A 22 -3.52 -2.02 -16.21
CA VAL A 22 -3.48 -3.38 -15.63
C VAL A 22 -4.89 -3.95 -15.64
N ASN A 23 -5.12 -5.00 -16.43
CA ASN A 23 -6.31 -5.84 -16.35
C ASN A 23 -5.99 -7.15 -15.61
N SER A 24 -7.01 -8.00 -15.40
CA SER A 24 -6.85 -9.27 -14.67
C SER A 24 -5.78 -10.16 -15.33
N ASP A 25 -5.85 -10.39 -16.64
CA ASP A 25 -4.91 -11.30 -17.34
C ASP A 25 -3.45 -10.86 -17.20
N ARG A 26 -3.21 -9.55 -17.34
CA ARG A 26 -1.88 -8.98 -17.18
C ARG A 26 -1.40 -9.06 -15.73
N TYR A 27 -2.31 -8.87 -14.77
CA TYR A 27 -1.97 -9.05 -13.36
C TYR A 27 -1.63 -10.52 -13.06
N ILE A 28 -2.36 -11.49 -13.61
CA ILE A 28 -2.02 -12.92 -13.51
C ILE A 28 -0.62 -13.17 -14.04
N GLU A 29 -0.29 -12.63 -15.22
CA GLU A 29 1.05 -12.79 -15.80
C GLU A 29 2.15 -12.17 -14.91
N THR A 30 1.85 -11.03 -14.30
CA THR A 30 2.73 -10.41 -13.30
C THR A 30 2.94 -11.33 -12.09
N LEU A 31 1.87 -11.96 -11.59
CA LEU A 31 1.94 -12.92 -10.48
C LEU A 31 2.74 -14.18 -10.84
N ARG A 32 2.64 -14.69 -12.07
CA ARG A 32 3.47 -15.82 -12.55
C ARG A 32 4.95 -15.48 -12.49
N LYS A 33 5.32 -14.30 -13.03
CA LYS A 33 6.71 -13.82 -13.02
C LYS A 33 7.22 -13.53 -11.61
N LEU A 34 6.35 -12.99 -10.75
CA LEU A 34 6.65 -12.80 -9.33
C LEU A 34 6.93 -14.14 -8.65
N ARG A 35 6.08 -15.15 -8.86
CA ARG A 35 6.25 -16.48 -8.25
C ARG A 35 7.55 -17.14 -8.69
N ALA A 36 7.86 -17.12 -9.98
CA ALA A 36 9.13 -17.64 -10.51
C ALA A 36 10.35 -16.96 -9.86
N ARG A 37 10.29 -15.63 -9.67
CA ARG A 37 11.35 -14.87 -8.99
C ARG A 37 11.47 -15.24 -7.52
N LEU A 38 10.35 -15.36 -6.80
CA LEU A 38 10.29 -15.73 -5.38
C LEU A 38 10.90 -17.11 -5.12
N THR A 39 10.59 -18.12 -5.95
CA THR A 39 11.19 -19.46 -5.81
C THR A 39 12.73 -19.42 -5.83
N ARG A 40 13.31 -18.48 -6.60
CA ARG A 40 14.77 -18.30 -6.69
C ARG A 40 15.35 -17.49 -5.54
N VAL A 41 14.69 -16.41 -5.11
CA VAL A 41 15.27 -15.46 -4.13
C VAL A 41 14.82 -15.68 -2.68
N ARG A 42 13.74 -16.43 -2.48
CA ARG A 42 13.14 -16.76 -1.17
C ARG A 42 12.78 -18.27 -1.16
N PRO A 43 13.74 -19.18 -1.40
CA PRO A 43 13.45 -20.60 -1.48
C PRO A 43 12.86 -21.13 -0.17
N GLY A 44 11.86 -22.01 -0.26
CA GLY A 44 11.25 -22.67 0.90
C GLY A 44 10.36 -21.77 1.78
N LYS A 45 10.11 -20.52 1.41
CA LYS A 45 9.25 -19.62 2.18
C LYS A 45 7.79 -19.71 1.74
N ASN A 46 6.89 -19.76 2.71
CA ASN A 46 5.46 -19.54 2.49
C ASN A 46 5.23 -18.04 2.23
N VAL A 47 4.66 -17.72 1.07
CA VAL A 47 4.49 -16.33 0.63
C VAL A 47 3.06 -15.90 0.91
N ILE A 48 2.93 -14.92 1.79
CA ILE A 48 1.67 -14.22 2.04
C ILE A 48 1.67 -12.95 1.19
N LEU A 49 0.69 -12.78 0.30
CA LEU A 49 0.58 -11.62 -0.58
C LEU A 49 -0.30 -10.54 0.06
N HIS A 50 0.22 -9.32 0.16
CA HIS A 50 -0.56 -8.13 0.51
C HIS A 50 -0.66 -7.21 -0.71
N HIS A 51 -1.87 -6.92 -1.15
CA HIS A 51 -2.18 -5.98 -2.23
C HIS A 51 -3.53 -5.29 -1.97
N ASP A 52 -3.77 -4.18 -2.65
CA ASP A 52 -5.02 -3.43 -2.53
C ASP A 52 -6.19 -4.13 -3.26
N ASN A 53 -7.41 -3.74 -2.91
CA ASN A 53 -8.65 -4.26 -3.52
C ASN A 53 -8.97 -3.61 -4.87
N ALA A 54 -7.97 -3.23 -5.67
CA ALA A 54 -8.23 -2.70 -6.99
C ALA A 54 -9.03 -3.72 -7.82
N ARG A 55 -9.95 -3.26 -8.68
CA ARG A 55 -10.86 -4.14 -9.45
C ARG A 55 -10.16 -5.32 -10.16
N PRO A 56 -8.97 -5.15 -10.77
CA PRO A 56 -8.26 -6.28 -11.40
C PRO A 56 -7.79 -7.34 -10.41
N HIS A 57 -7.63 -7.01 -9.13
CA HIS A 57 -7.04 -7.85 -8.09
C HIS A 57 -8.05 -8.77 -7.40
N THR A 58 -9.34 -8.41 -7.40
CA THR A 58 -10.39 -9.11 -6.64
C THR A 58 -11.22 -10.07 -7.49
N SER A 59 -10.87 -10.27 -8.77
CA SER A 59 -11.62 -11.17 -9.64
C SER A 59 -11.40 -12.64 -9.28
N ARG A 60 -12.40 -13.49 -9.56
CA ARG A 60 -12.31 -14.94 -9.33
C ARG A 60 -11.12 -15.58 -10.02
N GLN A 61 -10.81 -15.11 -11.24
CA GLN A 61 -9.63 -15.55 -11.98
C GLN A 61 -8.31 -15.25 -11.26
N ILE A 62 -8.19 -14.12 -10.55
CA ILE A 62 -7.01 -13.84 -9.71
C ILE A 62 -6.95 -14.80 -8.53
N GLN A 63 -8.08 -15.07 -7.86
CA GLN A 63 -8.12 -16.01 -6.73
C GLN A 63 -7.66 -17.41 -7.17
N ASP A 64 -8.15 -17.89 -8.31
CA ASP A 64 -7.75 -19.19 -8.88
C ASP A 64 -6.26 -19.18 -9.29
N ALA A 65 -5.78 -18.08 -9.89
CA ALA A 65 -4.38 -17.90 -10.23
C ALA A 65 -3.47 -17.90 -8.99
N MET A 66 -3.85 -17.21 -7.92
CA MET A 66 -3.06 -17.18 -6.67
C MET A 66 -2.96 -18.57 -6.04
N LYS A 67 -4.07 -19.32 -6.02
CA LYS A 67 -4.11 -20.69 -5.52
C LYS A 67 -3.24 -21.62 -6.36
N SER A 68 -3.37 -21.58 -7.69
CA SER A 68 -2.56 -22.41 -8.60
C SER A 68 -1.06 -22.09 -8.53
N LEU A 69 -0.70 -20.81 -8.31
CA LEU A 69 0.68 -20.36 -8.14
C LEU A 69 1.25 -20.65 -6.74
N ARG A 70 0.46 -21.24 -5.83
CA ARG A 70 0.86 -21.59 -4.46
C ARG A 70 1.32 -20.37 -3.64
N PHE A 71 0.64 -19.24 -3.80
CA PHE A 71 0.65 -18.24 -2.74
C PHE A 71 -0.04 -18.85 -1.51
N TYR A 72 0.57 -18.72 -0.34
CA TYR A 72 0.07 -19.36 0.88
C TYR A 72 -1.25 -18.74 1.31
N GLU A 73 -1.30 -17.41 1.32
CA GLU A 73 -2.47 -16.64 1.71
C GLU A 73 -2.42 -15.25 1.05
N THR A 74 -3.59 -14.66 0.85
CA THR A 74 -3.73 -13.24 0.53
C THR A 74 -4.25 -12.52 1.76
N LEU A 75 -3.51 -11.53 2.25
CA LEU A 75 -3.94 -10.75 3.39
C LEU A 75 -5.16 -9.91 3.01
N PRO A 76 -6.24 -9.94 3.81
CA PRO A 76 -7.38 -9.07 3.58
C PRO A 76 -6.94 -7.62 3.72
N HIS A 77 -7.29 -6.81 2.73
CA HIS A 77 -7.05 -5.37 2.76
C HIS A 77 -8.40 -4.65 2.88
N PRO A 78 -8.58 -3.68 3.79
CA PRO A 78 -9.81 -2.90 3.85
C PRO A 78 -9.90 -1.92 2.69
N SER A 79 -11.12 -1.64 2.23
CA SER A 79 -11.35 -0.65 1.17
C SER A 79 -10.85 0.74 1.59
N TYR A 80 -10.33 1.52 0.64
CA TYR A 80 -9.88 2.91 0.84
C TYR A 80 -8.85 3.10 1.96
N SER A 81 -7.98 2.11 2.19
CA SER A 81 -7.01 2.13 3.29
C SER A 81 -5.54 2.12 2.82
N PRO A 82 -5.11 3.09 1.99
CA PRO A 82 -3.71 3.15 1.52
C PRO A 82 -2.73 3.37 2.69
N ASP A 83 -3.20 3.86 3.83
CA ASP A 83 -2.42 3.97 5.05
C ASP A 83 -2.07 2.62 5.69
N LEU A 84 -2.76 1.55 5.28
CA LEU A 84 -2.46 0.17 5.64
C LEU A 84 -1.74 -0.57 4.51
N ALA A 85 -1.31 0.13 3.45
CA ALA A 85 -0.52 -0.42 2.36
C ALA A 85 0.92 0.13 2.41
N PRO A 86 1.94 -0.71 2.70
CA PRO A 86 3.34 -0.26 2.81
C PRO A 86 3.84 0.47 1.56
N SER A 87 3.39 0.04 0.38
CA SER A 87 3.75 0.69 -0.87
C SER A 87 3.27 2.15 -0.90
N ASP A 88 2.07 2.43 -0.40
CA ASP A 88 1.44 3.74 -0.48
C ASP A 88 1.91 4.69 0.63
N PHE A 89 1.98 4.24 1.88
CA PHE A 89 2.36 5.12 2.99
C PHE A 89 3.87 5.28 3.16
N TYR A 90 4.69 4.37 2.62
CA TYR A 90 6.13 4.35 2.85
C TYR A 90 6.96 4.41 1.57
N LEU A 91 6.75 3.47 0.64
CA LEU A 91 7.62 3.32 -0.51
C LEU A 91 7.47 4.46 -1.53
N PHE A 92 6.24 4.68 -2.01
CA PHE A 92 5.96 5.68 -3.05
C PHE A 92 6.22 7.12 -2.61
N PRO A 93 5.94 7.56 -1.38
CA PRO A 93 6.32 8.90 -0.93
C PRO A 93 7.82 9.16 -1.04
N LYS A 94 8.65 8.20 -0.64
CA LYS A 94 10.12 8.31 -0.72
C LYS A 94 10.63 8.25 -2.15
N LEU A 95 9.98 7.45 -3.01
CA LEU A 95 10.30 7.45 -4.43
C LEU A 95 9.92 8.77 -5.09
N LYS A 96 8.75 9.33 -4.76
CA LYS A 96 8.31 10.64 -5.25
C LYS A 96 9.27 11.74 -4.82
N GLU A 97 9.74 11.73 -3.58
CA GLU A 97 10.76 12.66 -3.10
C GLU A 97 12.05 12.57 -3.93
N HIS A 98 12.48 11.37 -4.30
CA HIS A 98 13.65 11.19 -5.15
C HIS A 98 13.46 11.72 -6.57
N ILE A 99 12.28 11.53 -7.15
CA ILE A 99 11.96 11.96 -8.52
C ILE A 99 11.65 13.46 -8.56
N LYS A 100 11.22 14.05 -7.44
CA LYS A 100 10.81 15.46 -7.35
C LYS A 100 11.92 16.39 -7.85
N GLY A 101 11.57 17.24 -8.82
CA GLY A 101 12.49 18.23 -9.40
C GLY A 101 13.43 17.69 -10.48
N LYS A 102 13.39 16.39 -10.79
CA LYS A 102 14.11 15.83 -11.95
C LYS A 102 13.27 15.98 -13.22
N HIS A 103 13.86 16.57 -14.24
CA HIS A 103 13.33 16.53 -15.60
C HIS A 103 14.10 15.47 -16.38
N ILE A 104 13.39 14.42 -16.79
CA ILE A 104 13.93 13.33 -17.62
C ILE A 104 12.95 13.19 -18.78
N GLU A 105 13.44 13.38 -20.00
CA GLU A 105 12.61 13.41 -21.21
C GLU A 105 12.29 12.01 -21.76
N ASP A 106 13.01 10.99 -21.28
CA ASP A 106 13.00 9.64 -21.81
C ASP A 106 12.46 8.61 -20.79
N ASP A 107 11.51 7.78 -21.23
CA ASP A 107 10.86 6.78 -20.39
C ASP A 107 11.87 5.73 -19.89
N GLU A 108 12.78 5.29 -20.75
CA GLU A 108 13.83 4.34 -20.42
C GLU A 108 14.78 4.90 -19.36
N ALA A 109 15.17 6.17 -19.48
CA ALA A 109 15.98 6.87 -18.49
C ALA A 109 15.26 6.99 -17.13
N VAL A 110 13.95 7.28 -17.11
CA VAL A 110 13.15 7.27 -15.87
C VAL A 110 13.13 5.87 -15.26
N GLN A 111 12.89 4.83 -16.06
CA GLN A 111 12.86 3.46 -15.56
C GLN A 111 14.20 3.06 -14.95
N GLU A 112 15.32 3.44 -15.57
CA GLU A 112 16.65 3.12 -15.06
C GLU A 112 17.00 3.92 -13.80
N ASP A 113 16.62 5.19 -13.70
CA ASP A 113 16.78 5.99 -12.49
C ASP A 113 16.00 5.36 -11.32
N VAL A 114 14.75 4.96 -11.55
CA VAL A 114 13.93 4.25 -10.56
C VAL A 114 14.56 2.92 -10.16
N ARG A 115 15.02 2.11 -11.13
CA ARG A 115 15.73 0.84 -10.82
C ARG A 115 16.99 1.08 -9.99
N ARG A 116 17.77 2.11 -10.33
CA ARG A 116 18.99 2.51 -9.60
C ARG A 116 18.65 2.94 -8.18
N TRP A 117 17.59 3.72 -8.00
CA TRP A 117 17.12 4.13 -6.67
C TRP A 117 16.77 2.94 -5.79
N PHE A 118 16.04 1.95 -6.32
CA PHE A 118 15.71 0.72 -5.60
C PHE A 118 16.94 -0.12 -5.26
N ARG A 119 17.87 -0.30 -6.22
CA ARG A 119 19.13 -1.04 -5.98
C ARG A 119 20.01 -0.38 -4.92
N GLY A 120 19.94 0.94 -4.79
CA GLY A 120 20.66 1.70 -3.77
C GLY A 120 20.00 1.68 -2.39
N LYS A 121 18.86 1.00 -2.19
CA LYS A 121 18.24 0.89 -0.87
C LYS A 121 18.79 -0.31 -0.09
N PRO A 122 19.27 -0.10 1.14
CA PRO A 122 19.73 -1.19 1.98
C PRO A 122 18.53 -1.98 2.52
N HIS A 123 18.75 -3.19 3.02
CA HIS A 123 17.64 -4.06 3.47
C HIS A 123 16.82 -3.41 4.60
N GLU A 124 17.46 -2.63 5.47
CA GLU A 124 16.87 -1.90 6.59
C GLU A 124 15.78 -0.94 6.13
N PHE A 125 15.94 -0.36 4.93
CA PHE A 125 14.92 0.50 4.35
C PHE A 125 13.61 -0.24 4.14
N PHE A 126 13.67 -1.46 3.62
CA PHE A 126 12.47 -2.26 3.37
C PHE A 126 11.93 -2.87 4.66
N ALA A 127 12.81 -3.39 5.51
CA ALA A 127 12.42 -3.87 6.84
C ALA A 127 11.69 -2.78 7.66
N ASP A 128 12.12 -1.52 7.58
CA ASP A 128 11.47 -0.40 8.25
C ASP A 128 10.05 -0.13 7.75
N GLY A 129 9.83 -0.18 6.44
CA GLY A 129 8.51 -0.08 5.84
C GLY A 129 7.55 -1.19 6.34
N MET A 130 8.03 -2.42 6.41
CA MET A 130 7.27 -3.56 6.94
C MET A 130 7.02 -3.45 8.46
N ARG A 131 8.00 -2.98 9.25
CA ARG A 131 7.80 -2.73 10.69
C ARG A 131 6.74 -1.65 10.95
N LYS A 132 6.71 -0.60 10.13
CA LYS A 132 5.69 0.46 10.22
C LYS A 132 4.29 -0.06 9.92
N LEU A 133 4.14 -1.07 9.06
CA LEU A 133 2.84 -1.74 8.85
C LEU A 133 2.30 -2.35 10.14
N ILE A 134 3.15 -3.09 10.87
CA ILE A 134 2.78 -3.73 12.15
C ILE A 134 2.30 -2.67 13.15
N TRP A 135 3.03 -1.56 13.24
CA TRP A 135 2.66 -0.46 14.13
C TRP A 135 1.31 0.18 13.74
N ARG A 136 1.08 0.39 12.44
CA ARG A 136 -0.18 0.94 11.91
C ARG A 136 -1.36 -0.01 12.15
N TRP A 137 -1.17 -1.32 11.97
CA TRP A 137 -2.20 -2.32 12.29
C TRP A 137 -2.54 -2.33 13.77
N ARG A 138 -1.54 -2.26 14.66
CA ARG A 138 -1.79 -2.17 16.12
C ARG A 138 -2.62 -0.95 16.48
N ALA A 139 -2.31 0.21 15.90
CA ALA A 139 -3.10 1.42 16.13
C ALA A 139 -4.54 1.29 15.58
N CYS A 140 -4.72 0.67 14.40
CA CYS A 140 -6.03 0.42 13.82
C CYS A 140 -6.87 -0.53 14.71
N VAL A 141 -6.31 -1.65 15.13
CA VAL A 141 -6.98 -2.61 16.02
C VAL A 141 -7.33 -1.97 17.37
N LEU A 142 -6.43 -1.19 17.95
CA LEU A 142 -6.68 -0.48 19.21
C LEU A 142 -7.81 0.55 19.08
N THR A 143 -7.88 1.24 17.94
CA THR A 143 -8.95 2.19 17.64
C THR A 143 -10.29 1.48 17.50
N LEU A 144 -10.32 0.32 16.81
CA LEU A 144 -11.53 -0.49 16.70
C LEU A 144 -11.95 -1.02 18.08
N TRP A 145 -11.01 -1.52 18.88
CA TRP A 145 -11.29 -2.00 20.23
C TRP A 145 -11.94 -0.91 21.09
N LEU A 146 -11.38 0.31 21.10
CA LEU A 146 -11.98 1.46 21.79
C LEU A 146 -13.40 1.78 21.32
N ALA A 147 -13.71 1.57 20.04
CA ALA A 147 -15.02 1.87 19.47
C ALA A 147 -16.09 0.83 19.82
N PHE A 148 -15.69 -0.42 20.11
CA PHE A 148 -16.62 -1.54 20.31
C PHE A 148 -16.58 -2.16 21.70
N GLU A 149 -15.62 -1.82 22.56
CA GLU A 149 -15.53 -2.34 23.93
C GLU A 149 -16.60 -1.71 24.85
N GLU A 150 -17.01 -2.45 25.88
CA GLU A 150 -17.96 -1.97 26.87
C GLU A 150 -17.47 -0.69 27.58
N PRO A 151 -18.30 0.36 27.68
CA PRO A 151 -17.93 1.63 28.32
C PRO A 151 -17.33 1.46 29.71
N ARG A 152 -17.90 0.56 30.52
CA ARG A 152 -17.41 0.26 31.88
C ARG A 152 -15.98 -0.25 31.92
N ARG A 153 -15.53 -0.96 30.89
CA ARG A 153 -14.16 -1.48 30.81
C ARG A 153 -13.18 -0.41 30.37
N VAL A 154 -13.64 0.49 29.49
CA VAL A 154 -12.88 1.66 29.04
C VAL A 154 -12.76 2.69 30.18
N GLU A 155 -13.82 2.89 30.98
CA GLU A 155 -13.83 3.74 32.17
C GLU A 155 -12.82 3.29 33.23
N ARG A 156 -12.57 1.99 33.36
CA ARG A 156 -11.54 1.43 34.26
C ARG A 156 -10.11 1.80 33.89
N LEU A 157 -9.86 2.26 32.66
CA LEU A 157 -8.55 2.80 32.29
C LEU A 157 -8.26 4.12 33.02
N GLY A 158 -9.31 4.83 33.46
CA GLY A 158 -9.20 6.20 33.96
C GLY A 158 -9.15 7.22 32.83
N PHE A 159 -9.60 8.44 33.12
CA PHE A 159 -9.79 9.51 32.13
C PHE A 159 -8.50 9.88 31.39
N GLU A 160 -7.39 9.99 32.13
CA GLU A 160 -6.09 10.36 31.57
C GLU A 160 -5.53 9.27 30.63
N ALA A 161 -5.59 8.00 31.05
CA ALA A 161 -5.13 6.90 30.20
C ALA A 161 -6.00 6.74 28.95
N PHE A 162 -7.32 6.93 29.08
CA PHE A 162 -8.24 6.92 27.94
C PHE A 162 -7.92 8.04 26.94
N LEU A 163 -7.73 9.28 27.41
CA LEU A 163 -7.39 10.41 26.54
C LEU A 163 -6.02 10.25 25.88
N ASN A 164 -5.04 9.70 26.59
CA ASN A 164 -3.72 9.42 26.03
C ASN A 164 -3.79 8.33 24.94
N LEU A 165 -4.55 7.26 25.18
CA LEU A 165 -4.77 6.19 24.21
C LEU A 165 -5.51 6.70 22.97
N LEU A 166 -6.59 7.47 23.17
CA LEU A 166 -7.38 8.07 22.10
C LEU A 166 -6.58 9.11 21.31
N SER A 167 -5.79 9.94 21.97
CA SER A 167 -4.93 10.94 21.33
C SER A 167 -3.85 10.27 20.50
N LEU A 168 -3.24 9.20 21.00
CA LEU A 168 -2.25 8.42 20.25
C LEU A 168 -2.90 7.77 19.03
N CYS A 169 -4.02 7.07 19.20
CA CYS A 169 -4.79 6.47 18.09
C CYS A 169 -5.23 7.51 17.06
N ARG A 170 -5.73 8.68 17.50
CA ARG A 170 -6.13 9.78 16.61
C ARG A 170 -4.92 10.39 15.91
N ILE A 171 -3.81 10.66 16.59
CA ILE A 171 -2.60 11.17 15.94
C ILE A 171 -2.11 10.19 14.88
N VAL A 172 -2.07 8.89 15.19
CA VAL A 172 -1.73 7.86 14.20
C VAL A 172 -2.70 7.89 13.03
N THR A 173 -4.02 7.88 13.29
CA THR A 173 -5.06 7.86 12.26
C THR A 173 -5.12 9.15 11.45
N TYR A 174 -4.91 10.33 12.05
CA TYR A 174 -4.88 11.62 11.36
C TYR A 174 -3.63 11.78 10.51
N ILE A 175 -2.45 11.38 11.00
CA ILE A 175 -1.23 11.29 10.18
C ILE A 175 -1.45 10.31 9.02
N ASN A 176 -2.26 9.27 9.23
CA ASN A 176 -2.55 8.23 8.25
C ASN A 176 -3.61 8.62 7.19
N SER A 177 -4.65 9.38 7.58
CA SER A 177 -5.86 9.55 6.77
C SER A 177 -6.15 11.00 6.34
N ALA A 178 -5.55 12.03 6.95
CA ALA A 178 -6.01 13.41 6.75
C ALA A 178 -5.93 13.92 5.29
N GLY A 179 -5.06 13.35 4.45
CA GLY A 179 -4.99 13.73 3.04
C GLY A 179 -5.97 12.99 2.12
N ASN A 180 -6.35 11.75 2.45
CA ASN A 180 -6.92 10.84 1.46
C ASN A 180 -8.37 11.19 1.08
N PRO A 181 -9.32 11.43 2.01
CA PRO A 181 -10.70 11.78 1.65
C PRO A 181 -10.79 13.11 0.90
N ILE A 182 -9.94 14.09 1.23
CA ILE A 182 -9.90 15.39 0.56
C ILE A 182 -9.36 15.23 -0.86
N ILE A 183 -8.27 14.48 -1.04
CA ILE A 183 -7.69 14.19 -2.36
C ILE A 183 -8.69 13.39 -3.23
N TYR A 184 -9.40 12.41 -2.68
CA TYR A 184 -10.42 11.65 -3.43
C TYR A 184 -11.65 12.50 -3.77
N ALA A 185 -12.10 13.35 -2.86
CA ALA A 185 -13.15 14.32 -3.13
C ALA A 185 -12.73 15.27 -4.25
N TRP A 186 -11.51 15.80 -4.22
CA TRP A 186 -10.97 16.71 -5.22
C TRP A 186 -10.76 16.04 -6.60
N MET A 187 -10.32 14.77 -6.61
CA MET A 187 -10.10 14.01 -7.84
C MET A 187 -11.36 13.36 -8.42
N SER A 188 -12.49 13.39 -7.71
CA SER A 188 -13.73 12.77 -8.14
C SER A 188 -14.29 13.46 -9.40
N PRO A 189 -14.71 12.71 -10.45
CA PRO A 189 -15.34 13.29 -11.65
C PRO A 189 -16.64 14.04 -11.37
N ARG A 190 -17.29 13.78 -10.22
CA ARG A 190 -18.49 14.50 -9.79
C ARG A 190 -18.11 15.86 -9.19
N PHE A 191 -17.07 15.89 -8.36
CA PHE A 191 -16.56 17.13 -7.78
C PHE A 191 -15.96 18.05 -8.85
N ARG A 192 -15.15 17.52 -9.78
CA ARG A 192 -14.61 18.31 -10.90
C ARG A 192 -15.70 18.94 -11.75
N ARG A 193 -16.78 18.20 -12.06
CA ARG A 193 -17.92 18.73 -12.82
C ARG A 193 -18.66 19.81 -12.04
N ALA A 194 -18.94 19.58 -10.75
CA ALA A 194 -19.60 20.56 -9.89
C ALA A 194 -18.77 21.83 -9.68
N PHE A 195 -17.45 21.70 -9.57
CA PHE A 195 -16.51 22.81 -9.44
C PHE A 195 -16.43 23.62 -10.74
N LEU A 196 -16.31 22.96 -11.89
CA LEU A 196 -16.33 23.63 -13.20
C LEU A 196 -17.65 24.35 -13.49
N SER A 197 -18.79 23.82 -13.01
CA SER A 197 -20.08 24.50 -13.12
C SER A 197 -20.27 25.67 -12.14
N ALA A 198 -19.37 25.84 -11.18
CA ALA A 198 -19.42 26.89 -10.17
C ALA A 198 -18.37 28.00 -10.39
N LEU A 199 -17.49 27.85 -11.39
CA LEU A 199 -16.62 28.93 -11.84
C LEU A 199 -17.41 29.83 -12.81
N PRO A 200 -17.29 31.17 -12.70
CA PRO A 200 -18.00 32.13 -13.55
C PRO A 200 -17.56 32.06 -15.02
#